data_AF-A0A1Q6G4E9-F1
#
_entry.id   AF-A0A1Q6G4E9-F1
#
_cell.length_a   1.000
_cell.length_b   1.000
_cell.length_c   1.000
_cell.angle_alpha   90.00
_cell.angle_beta   90.00
_cell.angle_gamma   90.00
#
_symmetry.space_group_name_H-M   'P 1'
#
loop_
_entity.id
_entity.type
_entity.pdbx_description
1 polymer ?
#
loop_
_entity_poly.entity_id
_entity_poly.type
_entity_poly.pdbx_seq_one_letter_code
_entity_poly.pdbx_strand_id
1 'polypeptide(L)'
;MVGTQAVMNVMTGERYKMVPKEIIDYLKGLYGKAPAKIDEEVRKKVFKGEDVKVITHRPADDIPPQLDMYREKYKDICKCDEDVLTCALFENVAEKFLTKKYSVKKEEEVETVEAAAPCCKSDSAACDSTKACCKEEAGCEKKACDKK
;
A
#
# COMPACT_ATOMS: atom_id res chain seq x y z
N MET A 1 -8.89 -1.28 -6.79
CA MET A 1 -10.19 -0.62 -6.98
C MET A 1 -11.35 -1.62 -6.94
N VAL A 2 -11.57 -2.46 -7.97
CA VAL A 2 -12.73 -3.38 -8.00
C VAL A 2 -12.71 -4.43 -6.88
N GLY A 3 -11.53 -5.00 -6.57
CA GLY A 3 -11.39 -5.98 -5.48
C GLY A 3 -11.76 -5.40 -4.11
N THR A 4 -11.30 -4.20 -3.78
CA THR A 4 -11.66 -3.50 -2.53
C THR A 4 -13.16 -3.27 -2.43
N GLN A 5 -13.82 -2.86 -3.53
CA GLN A 5 -15.27 -2.70 -3.55
C GLN A 5 -16.00 -4.04 -3.35
N ALA A 6 -15.51 -5.12 -3.95
CA ALA A 6 -16.08 -6.45 -3.77
C ALA A 6 -15.97 -6.92 -2.30
N VAL A 7 -14.80 -6.73 -1.69
CA VAL A 7 -14.59 -7.03 -0.26
C VAL A 7 -15.54 -6.21 0.61
N MET A 8 -15.65 -4.90 0.37
CA MET A 8 -16.59 -4.05 1.11
C MET A 8 -18.02 -4.56 1.00
N ASN A 9 -18.50 -4.90 -0.20
CA ASN A 9 -19.85 -5.41 -0.43
C ASN A 9 -20.14 -6.70 0.36
N VAL A 10 -19.16 -7.60 0.44
CA VAL A 10 -19.28 -8.85 1.20
C VAL A 10 -19.28 -8.56 2.70
N MET A 11 -18.35 -7.73 3.18
CA MET A 11 -18.25 -7.38 4.60
C MET A 11 -19.47 -6.61 5.11
N THR A 12 -20.06 -5.73 4.30
CA THR A 12 -21.24 -4.96 4.68
C THR A 12 -22.55 -5.71 4.49
N GLY A 13 -22.52 -6.90 3.88
CA GLY A 13 -23.70 -7.70 3.55
C GLY A 13 -24.63 -7.07 2.51
N GLU A 14 -24.23 -5.94 1.91
CA GLU A 14 -25.04 -5.14 0.99
C GLU A 14 -24.13 -4.51 -0.06
N ARG A 15 -24.52 -4.58 -1.33
CA ARG A 15 -23.73 -4.05 -2.45
C ARG A 15 -23.78 -2.53 -2.49
N TYR A 16 -22.61 -1.90 -2.58
CA TYR A 16 -22.41 -0.45 -2.72
C TYR A 16 -22.93 0.39 -1.54
N LYS A 17 -23.09 -0.21 -0.35
CA LYS A 17 -23.42 0.51 0.88
C LYS A 17 -22.30 1.46 1.30
N MET A 18 -21.06 0.96 1.25
CA MET A 18 -19.84 1.76 1.40
C MET A 18 -19.06 1.71 0.10
N VAL A 19 -18.68 2.89 -0.39
CA VAL A 19 -18.00 3.06 -1.67
C VAL A 19 -16.77 3.92 -1.43
N PRO A 20 -15.56 3.45 -1.78
CA PRO A 20 -14.34 4.21 -1.62
C PRO A 20 -14.22 5.27 -2.73
N LYS A 21 -13.43 6.32 -2.48
CA LYS A 21 -13.37 7.52 -3.34
C LYS A 21 -12.94 7.20 -4.76
N GLU A 22 -12.05 6.24 -4.93
CA GLU A 22 -11.50 5.81 -6.21
C GLU A 22 -12.61 5.28 -7.15
N ILE A 23 -13.61 4.58 -6.60
CA ILE A 23 -14.75 4.09 -7.40
C ILE A 23 -15.67 5.24 -7.79
N ILE A 24 -15.87 6.20 -6.88
CA ILE A 24 -16.65 7.41 -7.18
C ILE A 24 -15.97 8.19 -8.31
N ASP A 25 -14.65 8.37 -8.23
CA ASP A 25 -13.88 9.12 -9.21
C ASP A 25 -13.77 8.38 -10.57
N TYR A 26 -13.76 7.05 -10.55
CA TYR A 26 -13.95 6.23 -11.75
C TYR A 26 -15.28 6.51 -12.44
N LEU A 27 -16.38 6.53 -11.68
CA LEU A 27 -17.70 6.83 -12.22
C LEU A 27 -17.85 8.30 -12.67
N LYS A 28 -17.04 9.22 -12.13
CA LYS A 28 -16.93 10.61 -12.58
C LYS A 28 -16.19 10.77 -13.91
N GLY A 29 -15.50 9.73 -14.39
CA GLY A 29 -14.67 9.79 -15.59
C GLY A 29 -13.25 10.31 -15.34
N LEU A 30 -12.81 10.48 -14.08
CA LEU A 30 -11.47 10.95 -13.72
C LEU A 30 -10.35 9.95 -14.07
N TYR A 31 -10.72 8.73 -14.45
CA TYR A 31 -9.81 7.70 -14.97
C TYR A 31 -9.95 7.49 -16.48
N GLY A 32 -10.68 8.38 -17.16
CA GLY A 32 -10.97 8.30 -18.58
C GLY A 32 -12.25 7.54 -18.91
N LYS A 33 -12.39 7.13 -20.17
CA LYS A 33 -13.60 6.49 -20.70
C LYS A 33 -13.63 5.00 -20.38
N ALA A 34 -14.67 4.57 -19.67
CA ALA A 34 -14.92 3.14 -19.46
C ALA A 34 -15.12 2.41 -20.80
N PRO A 35 -14.56 1.20 -20.98
CA PRO A 35 -14.66 0.45 -22.23
C PRO A 35 -16.08 -0.01 -22.56
N ALA A 36 -16.92 -0.19 -21.54
CA ALA A 36 -18.31 -0.60 -21.66
C ALA A 36 -19.25 0.38 -20.97
N LYS A 37 -20.54 0.33 -21.33
CA LYS A 37 -21.58 1.11 -20.65
C LYS A 37 -21.68 0.67 -19.19
N ILE A 38 -21.72 1.65 -18.31
CA ILE A 38 -21.86 1.45 -16.87
C ILE A 38 -23.35 1.35 -16.55
N ASP A 39 -23.70 0.46 -15.64
CA ASP A 39 -25.05 0.31 -15.12
C ASP A 39 -25.51 1.59 -14.37
N GLU A 40 -26.64 2.15 -14.81
CA GLU A 40 -27.19 3.39 -14.25
C GLU A 40 -27.68 3.19 -12.82
N GLU A 41 -28.14 2.00 -12.45
CA GLU A 41 -28.59 1.73 -11.08
C GLU A 41 -27.44 1.82 -10.09
N VAL A 42 -26.28 1.26 -10.47
CA VAL A 42 -25.06 1.33 -9.67
C VAL A 42 -24.59 2.78 -9.57
N ARG A 43 -24.64 3.53 -10.67
CA ARG A 43 -24.26 4.94 -10.69
C ARG A 43 -25.12 5.79 -9.75
N LYS A 44 -26.44 5.59 -9.75
CA LYS A 44 -27.39 6.27 -8.84
C LYS A 44 -27.14 5.90 -7.38
N LYS A 45 -26.89 4.63 -7.09
CA LYS A 45 -26.57 4.14 -5.73
C LYS A 45 -25.27 4.75 -5.19
N VAL A 46 -24.22 4.77 -6.02
CA VAL A 46 -22.91 5.29 -5.62
C VAL A 46 -22.95 6.80 -5.36
N PHE A 47 -23.67 7.56 -6.19
CA PHE A 47 -23.82 9.00 -6.01
C PHE A 47 -24.91 9.39 -4.99
N LYS A 48 -25.61 8.41 -4.38
CA LYS A 48 -26.68 8.66 -3.40
C LYS A 48 -27.75 9.67 -3.88
N GLY A 49 -27.99 9.71 -5.19
CA GLY A 49 -28.94 10.66 -5.80
C GLY A 49 -28.37 12.04 -6.14
N GLU A 50 -27.07 12.29 -5.97
CA GLU A 50 -26.42 13.52 -6.43
C GLU A 50 -26.16 13.48 -7.96
N ASP A 51 -26.55 14.55 -8.65
CA ASP A 51 -26.21 14.76 -10.05
C ASP A 51 -24.75 15.22 -10.18
N VAL A 52 -23.84 14.25 -10.17
CA VAL A 52 -22.42 14.51 -10.35
C VAL A 52 -22.08 14.62 -11.84
N LYS A 53 -21.46 15.74 -12.21
CA LYS A 53 -20.93 15.95 -13.57
C LYS A 53 -19.88 14.88 -13.88
N VAL A 54 -20.11 14.14 -14.96
CA VAL A 54 -19.13 13.18 -15.49
C VAL A 54 -18.34 13.88 -16.57
N ILE A 55 -17.02 13.92 -16.39
CA ILE A 55 -16.11 14.47 -17.38
C ILE A 55 -15.98 13.49 -18.55
N THR A 56 -15.83 14.04 -19.76
CA THR A 56 -15.70 13.26 -21.00
C THR A 56 -14.40 13.52 -21.74
N HIS A 57 -13.68 14.58 -21.35
CA HIS A 57 -12.36 14.94 -21.85
C HIS A 57 -11.24 14.26 -21.05
N ARG A 58 -9.98 14.52 -21.43
CA ARG A 58 -8.82 13.97 -20.75
C ARG A 58 -8.69 14.63 -19.37
N PRO A 59 -8.71 13.86 -18.26
CA PRO A 59 -8.67 14.43 -16.90
C PRO A 59 -7.43 15.30 -16.61
N ALA A 60 -6.32 15.06 -17.33
CA ALA A 60 -5.09 15.83 -17.18
C ALA A 60 -5.21 17.29 -17.67
N ASP A 61 -6.22 17.61 -18.48
CA ASP A 61 -6.42 18.97 -19.00
C ASP A 61 -6.89 19.93 -17.90
N ASP A 62 -7.50 19.42 -16.82
CA ASP A 62 -7.97 20.21 -15.68
C ASP A 62 -6.87 20.47 -14.63
N ILE A 63 -5.68 19.85 -14.78
CA ILE A 63 -4.59 19.92 -13.81
C ILE A 63 -3.60 21.02 -14.24
N PRO A 64 -3.40 22.08 -13.43
CA PRO A 64 -2.41 23.11 -13.75
C PRO A 64 -0.97 22.60 -13.60
N PRO A 65 0.03 23.25 -14.22
CA PRO A 65 1.43 22.93 -13.99
C PRO A 65 1.81 23.09 -12.50
N GLN A 66 2.34 22.02 -11.90
CA GLN A 66 2.66 21.97 -10.46
C GLN A 66 4.16 21.79 -10.16
N LEU A 67 5.01 21.58 -11.18
CA LEU A 67 6.43 21.29 -10.96
C LEU A 67 7.14 22.41 -10.18
N ASP A 68 6.88 23.66 -10.53
CA ASP A 68 7.51 24.80 -9.84
C ASP A 68 7.05 24.90 -8.39
N MET A 69 5.77 24.59 -8.12
CA MET A 69 5.25 24.53 -6.74
C MET A 69 5.98 23.47 -5.90
N TYR A 70 6.27 22.30 -6.49
CA TYR A 70 7.02 21.24 -5.79
C TYR A 70 8.49 21.60 -5.59
N ARG A 71 9.12 22.32 -6.53
CA ARG A 71 10.49 22.82 -6.38
C ARG A 71 10.61 23.78 -5.20
N GLU A 72 9.65 24.68 -5.05
CA GLU A 72 9.62 25.62 -3.93
C GLU A 72 9.33 24.92 -2.60
N LYS A 73 8.34 24.02 -2.58
CA LYS A 73 7.93 23.29 -1.37
C LYS A 73 9.04 22.42 -0.79
N TYR A 74 9.90 21.84 -1.63
CA TYR A 74 10.92 20.86 -1.22
C TYR A 74 12.37 21.31 -1.43
N LYS A 75 12.59 22.62 -1.57
CA LYS A 75 13.91 23.19 -1.87
C LYS A 75 14.99 22.80 -0.85
N ASP A 76 14.60 22.57 0.40
CA ASP A 76 15.53 22.26 1.49
C ASP A 76 15.97 20.79 1.51
N ILE A 77 15.17 19.89 0.92
CA ILE A 77 15.36 18.44 0.97
C ILE A 77 15.89 17.91 -0.38
N CYS A 78 15.40 18.47 -1.49
CA CYS A 78 15.73 18.02 -2.84
C CYS A 78 17.01 18.67 -3.35
N LYS A 79 17.95 17.88 -3.88
CA LYS A 79 19.21 18.38 -4.47
C LYS A 79 19.21 18.35 -6.00
N CYS A 80 18.45 17.44 -6.59
CA CYS A 80 18.32 17.26 -8.04
C CYS A 80 16.85 17.23 -8.47
N ASP A 81 16.60 17.36 -9.77
CA ASP A 81 15.26 17.33 -10.34
C ASP A 81 14.55 16.00 -10.10
N GLU A 82 15.30 14.90 -10.03
CA GLU A 82 14.78 13.56 -9.73
C GLU A 82 14.24 13.45 -8.30
N ASP A 83 14.84 14.16 -7.34
CA ASP A 83 14.33 14.20 -5.96
C ASP A 83 12.99 14.94 -5.91
N VAL A 84 12.85 16.04 -6.68
CA VAL A 84 11.59 16.78 -6.80
C VAL A 84 10.50 15.89 -7.42
N LEU A 85 10.83 15.12 -8.46
CA LEU A 85 9.91 14.14 -9.05
C LEU A 85 9.52 13.05 -8.04
N THR A 86 10.46 12.59 -7.22
CA THR A 86 10.20 11.60 -6.17
C THR A 86 9.21 12.14 -5.13
N CYS A 87 9.37 13.40 -4.72
CA CYS A 87 8.43 14.10 -3.84
C CYS A 87 7.06 14.30 -4.48
N ALA A 88 7.00 14.61 -5.78
CA ALA A 88 5.74 14.76 -6.51
C ALA A 88 4.95 13.45 -6.61
N LEU A 89 5.65 12.30 -6.70
CA LEU A 89 5.01 10.98 -6.78
C LEU A 89 4.62 10.43 -5.40
N PHE A 90 5.46 10.61 -4.38
CA PHE A 90 5.31 9.94 -3.08
C PHE A 90 5.70 10.83 -1.89
N GLU A 91 5.15 12.05 -1.81
CA GLU A 91 5.39 13.05 -0.75
C GLU A 91 5.65 12.46 0.65
N ASN A 92 4.70 11.69 1.21
CA ASN A 92 4.78 11.14 2.57
C ASN A 92 5.99 10.21 2.81
N VAL A 93 6.47 9.54 1.77
CA VAL A 93 7.59 8.58 1.86
C VAL A 93 8.90 9.24 1.46
N ALA A 94 8.84 10.12 0.45
CA ALA A 94 9.98 10.80 -0.14
C ALA A 94 10.69 11.70 0.87
N GLU A 95 9.96 12.46 1.69
CA GLU A 95 10.56 13.35 2.70
C GLU A 95 11.45 12.59 3.68
N LYS A 96 10.95 11.46 4.21
CA LYS A 96 11.68 10.60 5.14
C LYS A 96 12.88 9.94 4.46
N PHE A 97 12.70 9.48 3.23
CA PHE A 97 13.75 8.83 2.45
C PHE A 97 14.90 9.79 2.11
N LEU A 98 14.59 10.97 1.59
CA LEU A 98 15.59 11.96 1.17
C LEU A 98 16.33 12.56 2.37
N THR A 99 15.64 12.82 3.48
CA THR A 99 16.27 13.23 4.74
C THR A 99 17.28 12.16 5.17
N LYS A 100 16.86 10.89 5.27
CA LYS A 100 17.79 9.80 5.63
C LYS A 100 18.96 9.69 4.66
N LYS A 101 18.72 9.76 3.35
CA LYS A 101 19.74 9.66 2.28
C LYS A 101 20.81 10.75 2.39
N TYR A 102 20.43 11.99 2.72
CA TYR A 102 21.35 13.12 2.77
C TYR A 102 21.88 13.44 4.17
N SER A 103 21.26 12.91 5.23
CA SER A 103 21.76 12.96 6.60
C SER A 103 22.87 11.93 6.88
N VAL A 104 23.17 11.00 5.96
CA VAL A 104 24.33 10.08 6.09
C VAL A 104 25.63 10.83 5.76
N LYS A 105 26.08 11.66 6.71
CA LYS A 105 27.49 11.98 6.95
C LYS A 105 27.76 12.00 8.46
N LYS A 106 27.75 10.81 9.07
CA LYS A 106 28.69 10.35 10.11
C LYS A 106 28.32 8.91 10.50
N GLU A 107 29.36 8.09 10.66
CA GLU A 107 29.39 6.72 11.21
C GLU A 107 29.11 5.58 10.19
N GLU A 108 30.20 5.23 9.51
CA GLU A 108 30.88 3.91 9.49
C GLU A 108 30.09 2.58 9.38
N GLU A 109 30.63 1.75 8.48
CA GLU A 109 30.49 0.29 8.28
C GLU A 109 29.14 -0.30 7.80
N VAL A 110 29.13 -0.59 6.50
CA VAL A 110 28.20 -1.54 5.86
C VAL A 110 28.60 -2.95 6.31
N GLU A 111 27.94 -3.48 7.33
CA GLU A 111 27.88 -4.94 7.50
C GLU A 111 27.10 -5.52 6.31
N THR A 112 27.80 -6.36 5.55
CA THR A 112 27.26 -7.15 4.45
C THR A 112 26.19 -8.09 4.97
N VAL A 113 24.92 -7.82 4.66
CA VAL A 113 23.88 -8.85 4.79
C VAL A 113 24.11 -9.91 3.72
N GLU A 114 24.58 -11.08 4.16
CA GLU A 114 24.70 -12.28 3.35
C GLU A 114 23.39 -12.56 2.60
N ALA A 115 23.53 -12.84 1.31
CA ALA A 115 22.45 -13.26 0.44
C ALA A 115 21.79 -14.52 1.00
N ALA A 116 20.51 -14.42 1.36
CA ALA A 116 19.69 -15.58 1.64
C ALA A 116 19.72 -16.53 0.43
N ALA A 117 20.36 -17.68 0.63
CA ALA A 117 20.48 -18.73 -0.36
C ALA A 117 19.09 -19.26 -0.78
N PRO A 118 18.92 -19.63 -2.06
CA PRO A 118 17.64 -20.04 -2.61
C PRO A 118 17.19 -21.39 -2.03
N CYS A 119 15.95 -21.39 -1.51
CA CYS A 119 15.23 -22.57 -1.08
C CYS A 119 14.82 -23.42 -2.30
N CYS A 120 15.63 -24.42 -2.70
CA CYS A 120 15.17 -25.70 -3.25
C CYS A 120 16.30 -26.53 -3.89
N LYS A 121 16.66 -27.68 -3.28
CA LYS A 121 17.02 -28.98 -3.93
C LYS A 121 16.80 -30.08 -2.87
N SER A 122 15.61 -30.70 -2.85
CA SER A 122 15.31 -32.05 -3.35
C SER A 122 15.82 -33.20 -2.46
N ASP A 123 14.86 -33.89 -1.85
CA ASP A 123 14.75 -35.35 -1.68
C ASP A 123 15.93 -36.12 -1.05
N SER A 124 15.79 -36.49 0.23
CA SER A 124 15.68 -37.91 0.63
C SER A 124 15.58 -38.08 2.15
N ALA A 125 14.53 -38.79 2.56
CA ALA A 125 14.46 -39.69 3.71
C ALA A 125 14.50 -39.14 5.16
N ALA A 126 13.56 -39.70 5.94
CA ALA A 126 13.46 -39.72 7.40
C ALA A 126 12.84 -38.49 8.07
N CYS A 127 11.50 -38.40 7.98
CA CYS A 127 10.74 -38.14 9.18
C CYS A 127 10.99 -39.31 10.16
N ASP A 128 11.57 -39.07 11.33
CA ASP A 128 11.22 -39.87 12.50
C ASP A 128 11.65 -39.23 13.82
N SER A 129 10.75 -39.37 14.80
CA SER A 129 10.95 -39.20 16.24
C SER A 129 11.26 -37.80 16.79
N THR A 130 10.17 -37.13 17.20
CA THR A 130 9.98 -36.58 18.56
C THR A 130 11.24 -36.19 19.34
N LYS A 131 11.58 -34.89 19.37
CA LYS A 131 11.71 -34.04 20.58
C LYS A 131 12.19 -32.64 20.16
N ALA A 132 11.63 -31.61 20.78
CA ALA A 132 12.11 -30.23 20.76
C ALA A 132 11.78 -29.38 19.51
N CYS A 133 10.50 -29.10 19.28
CA CYS A 133 10.14 -27.81 18.67
C CYS A 133 8.72 -27.40 19.08
N CYS A 134 8.50 -27.21 20.39
CA CYS A 134 7.35 -26.47 20.90
C CYS A 134 7.67 -25.94 22.29
N LYS A 135 7.92 -24.63 22.33
CA LYS A 135 7.71 -23.68 23.44
C LYS A 135 8.44 -23.93 24.77
N GLU A 136 9.23 -22.94 25.16
CA GLU A 136 9.03 -22.37 26.49
C GLU A 136 9.03 -20.83 26.38
N GLU A 137 7.82 -20.30 26.55
CA GLU A 137 7.50 -18.88 26.68
C GLU A 137 7.74 -18.42 28.13
N ALA A 138 7.63 -17.11 28.31
CA ALA A 138 7.47 -16.39 29.57
C ALA A 138 6.84 -17.19 30.73
N GLY A 139 7.40 -16.95 31.93
CA GLY A 139 7.12 -17.75 33.12
C GLY A 139 5.71 -17.70 33.68
N CYS A 140 5.41 -18.68 34.52
CA CYS A 140 4.52 -18.57 35.68
C CYS A 140 4.72 -19.80 36.58
N GLU A 141 4.31 -19.66 37.83
CA GLU A 141 4.74 -20.36 39.04
C GLU A 141 4.50 -21.88 39.16
N LYS A 142 5.46 -22.50 39.86
CA LYS A 142 5.36 -23.42 41.01
C LYS A 142 4.47 -24.68 40.92
N LYS A 143 5.17 -25.75 41.33
CA LYS A 143 4.80 -26.78 42.31
C LYS A 143 4.01 -28.00 41.80
N ALA A 144 4.77 -29.10 41.86
CA ALA A 144 4.48 -30.29 42.65
C ALA A 144 3.84 -31.48 41.94
N CYS A 145 4.21 -32.64 42.51
CA CYS A 145 3.57 -33.94 42.46
C CYS A 145 4.06 -34.85 41.33
N ASP A 146 4.47 -36.10 41.53
CA ASP A 146 5.07 -36.87 42.63
C ASP A 146 5.49 -38.20 41.98
N LYS A 147 6.24 -39.00 42.74
CA LYS A 147 6.88 -40.27 42.38
C LYS A 147 5.97 -41.32 41.72
N LYS A 148 6.55 -42.11 40.82
CA LYS A 148 6.81 -43.54 41.03
C LYS A 148 7.96 -44.02 40.15
#